data_AF-A0A383AJV6-F1
#
_entry.id   AF-A0A383AJV6-F1
#
_cell.length_a   1.000
_cell.length_b   1.000
_cell.length_c   1.000
_cell.angle_alpha   90.00
_cell.angle_beta   90.00
_cell.angle_gamma   90.00
#
_symmetry.space_group_name_H-M   'P 1'
#
loop_
_entity.id
_entity.type
_entity.pdbx_description
1 polymer ?
#
loop_
_entity_poly.entity_id
_entity_poly.type
_entity_poly.pdbx_seq_one_letter_code
_entity_poly.pdbx_strand_id
1 'polypeptide(L)'
;ETDDWSPEEDGNYTFEFRLFSTSTNEWDTFNFTTYLECFEDCGSVEEEWFENIWYNVNDEDEDGWNDTFAIEFNPDTTCDCTINVTSVLSIFDSSNNTQVDKISYTDDIYSDEYDYFFMDWTPEYNGTFDFYLDLYDEENHHEDSEQFFDIELHVLSEEGHDENEWFEDENFESSENWFQANYLPMTDCDCWVKIWVYIDVYYDGDKVDTISEEMYIHRDDEDWYSQDWYASETGYYDFYVVMFNDEGNGP
;
A
#
# COMPACT_ATOMS: atom_id res chain seq x y z
N GLU A 1 40.96 -26.95 12.10
CA GLU A 1 39.60 -26.98 11.56
C GLU A 1 38.71 -26.59 12.71
N THR A 2 38.01 -25.47 12.56
CA THR A 2 36.97 -25.05 13.48
C THR A 2 35.70 -25.75 13.02
N ASP A 3 34.92 -26.29 13.95
CA ASP A 3 33.56 -26.73 13.64
C ASP A 3 32.78 -25.53 13.08
N ASP A 4 31.93 -25.78 12.09
CA ASP A 4 31.00 -24.78 11.58
C ASP A 4 30.05 -24.38 12.73
N TRP A 5 29.93 -23.08 13.00
CA TRP A 5 29.10 -22.54 14.08
C TRP A 5 27.95 -21.73 13.47
N SER A 6 26.76 -21.93 14.03
CA SER A 6 25.52 -21.22 13.73
C SER A 6 24.99 -20.55 15.00
N PRO A 7 24.32 -19.39 14.91
CA PRO A 7 23.52 -18.88 16.02
C PRO A 7 22.38 -19.85 16.40
N GLU A 8 21.90 -19.73 17.64
CA GLU A 8 20.77 -20.52 18.21
C GLU A 8 19.39 -19.89 17.94
N GLU A 9 19.36 -18.70 17.35
CA GLU A 9 18.16 -17.93 17.00
C GLU A 9 18.57 -16.83 16.02
N ASP A 10 17.64 -16.33 15.23
CA ASP A 10 17.93 -15.23 14.30
C ASP A 10 18.07 -13.90 15.05
N GLY A 11 19.05 -13.10 14.65
CA GLY A 11 19.21 -11.81 15.30
C GLY A 11 20.52 -11.08 15.07
N ASN A 12 20.65 -9.94 15.76
CA ASN A 12 21.83 -9.10 15.70
C ASN A 12 22.91 -9.56 16.70
N TYR A 13 23.95 -10.20 16.19
CA TYR A 13 25.07 -10.71 16.98
C TYR A 13 26.22 -9.72 17.01
N THR A 14 26.73 -9.43 18.21
CA THR A 14 27.91 -8.59 18.38
C THR A 14 29.14 -9.45 18.67
N PHE A 15 30.10 -9.43 17.76
CA PHE A 15 31.35 -10.17 17.89
C PHE A 15 32.42 -9.28 18.48
N GLU A 16 33.08 -9.74 19.55
CA GLU A 16 34.20 -9.03 20.18
C GLU A 16 35.52 -9.78 19.92
N PHE A 17 36.41 -9.15 19.17
CA PHE A 17 37.74 -9.68 18.88
C PHE A 17 38.75 -9.05 19.82
N ARG A 18 39.57 -9.89 20.45
CA ARG A 18 40.63 -9.46 21.38
C ARG A 18 41.96 -10.06 20.96
N LEU A 19 42.94 -9.21 20.65
CA LEU A 19 44.30 -9.61 20.39
C LEU A 19 45.18 -9.24 21.59
N PHE A 20 45.81 -10.24 22.20
CA PHE A 20 46.72 -10.03 23.32
C PHE A 20 48.18 -10.15 22.90
N SER A 21 48.98 -9.11 23.20
CA SER A 21 50.42 -9.12 23.02
C SER A 21 51.12 -9.49 24.32
N THR A 22 51.76 -10.66 24.35
CA THR A 22 52.54 -11.12 25.52
C THR A 22 53.82 -10.31 25.74
N SER A 23 54.31 -9.61 24.70
CA SER A 23 55.50 -8.77 24.79
C SER A 23 55.24 -7.39 25.38
N THR A 24 54.04 -6.85 25.20
CA THR A 24 53.67 -5.52 25.71
C THR A 24 52.66 -5.58 26.86
N ASN A 25 52.07 -6.76 27.14
CA ASN A 25 50.93 -6.94 28.05
C ASN A 25 49.74 -6.03 27.70
N GLU A 26 49.58 -5.69 26.43
CA GLU A 26 48.50 -4.84 25.92
C GLU A 26 47.48 -5.68 25.15
N TRP A 27 46.25 -5.19 25.17
CA TRP A 27 45.11 -5.74 24.45
C TRP A 27 44.74 -4.77 23.33
N ASP A 28 44.55 -5.28 22.13
CA ASP A 28 43.84 -4.59 21.07
C ASP A 28 42.47 -5.25 20.90
N THR A 29 41.43 -4.45 20.69
CA THR A 29 40.05 -4.92 20.65
C THR A 29 39.25 -4.17 19.60
N PHE A 30 38.47 -4.90 18.82
CA PHE A 30 37.40 -4.32 18.00
C PHE A 30 36.16 -5.19 18.08
N ASN A 31 35.01 -4.59 17.81
CA ASN A 31 33.75 -5.30 17.67
C ASN A 31 33.01 -4.86 16.42
N PHE A 32 32.08 -5.71 15.99
CA PHE A 32 31.08 -5.36 15.00
C PHE A 32 29.80 -6.13 15.32
N THR A 33 28.67 -5.59 14.86
CA THR A 33 27.37 -6.21 14.94
C THR A 33 26.93 -6.57 13.54
N THR A 34 26.40 -7.78 13.36
CA THR A 34 25.80 -8.24 12.11
C THR A 34 24.58 -9.08 12.42
N TYR A 35 23.58 -9.03 11.54
CA TYR A 35 22.49 -9.98 11.56
C TYR A 35 23.01 -11.36 11.10
N LEU A 36 22.59 -12.43 11.78
CA LEU A 36 22.86 -13.81 11.38
C LEU A 36 21.60 -14.65 11.55
N GLU A 37 21.37 -15.50 10.57
CA GLU A 37 20.35 -16.54 10.56
C GLU A 37 20.94 -17.87 11.05
N CYS A 38 20.12 -18.69 11.70
CA CYS A 38 20.51 -20.04 12.07
C CYS A 38 20.56 -20.96 10.84
N PHE A 39 21.46 -21.95 10.86
CA PHE A 39 21.72 -22.79 9.69
C PHE A 39 20.68 -23.89 9.51
N GLU A 40 19.99 -24.31 10.58
CA GLU A 40 18.92 -25.31 10.60
C GLU A 40 18.10 -25.14 11.92
N ASP A 41 16.78 -24.91 11.79
CA ASP A 41 15.75 -25.28 12.77
C ASP A 41 16.01 -24.81 14.23
N CYS A 42 16.07 -23.49 14.42
CA CYS A 42 16.12 -22.86 15.73
C CYS A 42 14.76 -22.27 16.15
N GLY A 43 13.74 -23.11 16.35
CA GLY A 43 12.72 -22.83 17.37
C GLY A 43 11.25 -22.82 16.97
N SER A 44 10.88 -22.88 15.70
CA SER A 44 9.53 -23.24 15.23
C SER A 44 9.64 -24.60 14.50
N VAL A 45 8.84 -25.58 14.92
CA VAL A 45 8.87 -26.96 14.35
C VAL A 45 8.10 -27.06 13.04
N GLU A 46 7.40 -26.00 12.67
CA GLU A 46 6.73 -25.86 11.39
C GLU A 46 7.49 -24.76 10.65
N GLU A 47 8.06 -25.09 9.51
CA GLU A 47 8.76 -24.12 8.67
C GLU A 47 7.68 -23.39 7.87
N GLU A 48 7.69 -22.06 7.89
CA GLU A 48 6.91 -21.22 6.97
C GLU A 48 7.85 -20.59 5.93
N TRP A 49 7.48 -20.61 4.66
CA TRP A 49 8.33 -20.05 3.60
C TRP A 49 7.52 -19.49 2.45
N PHE A 50 8.15 -18.70 1.58
CA PHE A 50 7.55 -18.32 0.32
C PHE A 50 7.79 -19.39 -0.75
N GLU A 51 6.77 -20.21 -1.04
CA GLU A 51 6.87 -21.25 -2.09
C GLU A 51 7.02 -20.63 -3.49
N ASN A 52 6.35 -19.51 -3.74
CA ASN A 52 6.52 -18.74 -4.98
C ASN A 52 6.45 -17.24 -4.74
N ILE A 53 7.23 -16.50 -5.52
CA ILE A 53 7.22 -15.03 -5.54
C ILE A 53 7.34 -14.54 -6.99
N TRP A 54 6.51 -13.59 -7.36
CA TRP A 54 6.58 -12.87 -8.63
C TRP A 54 6.41 -11.38 -8.37
N TYR A 55 7.21 -10.55 -9.04
CA TYR A 55 7.02 -9.11 -9.00
C TYR A 55 6.99 -8.54 -10.42
N ASN A 56 6.34 -7.40 -10.55
CA ASN A 56 6.32 -6.58 -11.74
C ASN A 56 6.39 -5.10 -11.35
N VAL A 57 6.70 -4.30 -12.35
CA VAL A 57 6.60 -2.85 -12.29
C VAL A 57 5.66 -2.42 -13.40
N ASN A 58 4.75 -1.50 -13.07
CA ASN A 58 3.72 -1.04 -13.98
C ASN A 58 3.92 0.44 -14.29
N ASP A 59 3.71 0.76 -15.56
CA ASP A 59 3.53 2.10 -16.09
C ASP A 59 2.00 2.29 -16.15
N GLU A 60 1.44 2.81 -15.06
CA GLU A 60 -0.02 2.91 -14.87
C GLU A 60 -0.60 4.08 -15.69
N ASP A 61 0.24 5.06 -16.01
CA ASP A 61 -0.15 6.28 -16.71
C ASP A 61 0.35 6.31 -18.19
N GLU A 62 0.92 5.20 -18.66
CA GLU A 62 1.47 5.01 -20.02
C GLU A 62 2.45 6.12 -20.49
N ASP A 63 3.11 6.83 -19.56
CA ASP A 63 4.06 7.90 -19.89
C ASP A 63 5.45 7.38 -20.32
N GLY A 64 5.66 6.07 -20.19
CA GLY A 64 6.88 5.35 -20.53
C GLY A 64 7.81 5.12 -19.34
N TRP A 65 7.39 5.47 -18.13
CA TRP A 65 8.09 5.20 -16.88
C TRP A 65 7.25 4.28 -15.99
N ASN A 66 7.89 3.46 -15.17
CA ASN A 66 7.14 2.65 -14.22
C ASN A 66 6.84 3.46 -12.97
N ASP A 67 5.62 3.36 -12.47
CA ASP A 67 5.10 4.07 -11.30
C ASP A 67 4.99 3.14 -10.10
N THR A 68 4.47 1.94 -10.32
CA THR A 68 4.05 1.05 -9.23
C THR A 68 4.86 -0.24 -9.24
N PHE A 69 5.39 -0.61 -8.07
CA PHE A 69 5.90 -1.95 -7.81
C PHE A 69 4.77 -2.82 -7.30
N ALA A 70 4.58 -3.99 -7.89
CA ALA A 70 3.59 -4.96 -7.45
C ALA A 70 4.25 -6.33 -7.24
N ILE A 71 3.85 -7.04 -6.18
CA ILE A 71 4.37 -8.35 -5.82
C ILE A 71 3.23 -9.30 -5.45
N GLU A 72 3.31 -10.49 -6.03
CA GLU A 72 2.44 -11.64 -5.79
C GLU A 72 3.28 -12.75 -5.16
N PHE A 73 2.77 -13.40 -4.12
CA PHE A 73 3.50 -14.48 -3.46
C PHE A 73 2.57 -15.50 -2.80
N ASN A 74 3.09 -16.72 -2.64
CA ASN A 74 2.43 -17.85 -1.97
C ASN A 74 3.25 -18.25 -0.74
N PRO A 75 2.89 -17.79 0.47
CA PRO A 75 3.42 -18.36 1.69
C PRO A 75 2.86 -19.77 1.92
N ASP A 76 3.69 -20.68 2.41
CA ASP A 76 3.35 -22.08 2.62
C ASP A 76 3.94 -22.55 3.97
N THR A 77 3.47 -23.70 4.46
CA THR A 77 3.91 -24.29 5.73
C THR A 77 4.00 -25.81 5.65
N THR A 78 4.82 -26.45 6.49
CA THR A 78 4.76 -27.91 6.67
C THR A 78 3.61 -28.36 7.57
N CYS A 79 2.94 -27.44 8.30
CA CYS A 79 1.95 -27.83 9.29
C CYS A 79 0.68 -28.39 8.66
N ASP A 80 0.22 -29.54 9.16
CA ASP A 80 -1.15 -30.04 8.96
C ASP A 80 -2.14 -29.31 9.91
N CYS A 81 -1.94 -28.00 10.05
CA CYS A 81 -2.72 -27.09 10.87
C CYS A 81 -2.76 -25.70 10.22
N THR A 82 -3.79 -24.92 10.54
CA THR A 82 -3.85 -23.52 10.11
C THR A 82 -2.90 -22.70 10.94
N ILE A 83 -2.00 -21.97 10.28
CA ILE A 83 -1.04 -21.05 10.91
C ILE A 83 -1.34 -19.64 10.42
N ASN A 84 -1.33 -18.67 11.34
CA ASN A 84 -1.45 -17.28 10.98
C ASN A 84 -0.07 -16.71 10.67
N VAL A 85 0.12 -16.15 9.48
CA VAL A 85 1.39 -15.54 9.07
C VAL A 85 1.21 -14.07 8.78
N THR A 86 2.29 -13.30 8.96
CA THR A 86 2.36 -11.88 8.62
C THR A 86 3.48 -11.64 7.63
N SER A 87 3.12 -11.23 6.43
CA SER A 87 4.06 -10.78 5.40
C SER A 87 4.25 -9.27 5.50
N VAL A 88 5.49 -8.82 5.35
CA VAL A 88 5.89 -7.43 5.53
C VAL A 88 6.73 -6.98 4.36
N LEU A 89 6.26 -5.99 3.59
CA LEU A 89 7.05 -5.32 2.56
C LEU A 89 7.63 -4.02 3.13
N SER A 90 8.94 -3.95 3.28
CA SER A 90 9.66 -2.73 3.69
C SER A 90 10.34 -2.08 2.49
N ILE A 91 10.14 -0.78 2.31
CA ILE A 91 10.62 -0.04 1.14
C ILE A 91 11.66 1.00 1.58
N PHE A 92 12.81 0.99 0.92
CA PHE A 92 13.94 1.89 1.20
C PHE A 92 14.34 2.69 -0.04
N ASP A 93 14.72 3.94 0.15
CA ASP A 93 15.37 4.74 -0.89
C ASP A 93 16.83 4.27 -1.06
N SER A 94 17.15 3.67 -2.20
CA SER A 94 18.47 3.08 -2.46
C SER A 94 19.60 4.12 -2.43
N SER A 95 19.29 5.41 -2.63
CA SER A 95 20.29 6.48 -2.66
C SER A 95 20.89 6.80 -1.29
N ASN A 96 20.10 6.56 -0.22
CA ASN A 96 20.44 6.98 1.13
C ASN A 96 20.13 5.92 2.21
N ASN A 97 19.56 4.77 1.82
CA ASN A 97 19.20 3.65 2.67
C ASN A 97 18.24 4.06 3.82
N THR A 98 17.32 4.98 3.54
CA THR A 98 16.26 5.39 4.48
C THR A 98 14.98 4.65 4.14
N GLN A 99 14.32 4.09 5.15
CA GLN A 99 13.01 3.49 4.97
C GLN A 99 11.99 4.58 4.65
N VAL A 100 11.30 4.43 3.53
CA VAL A 100 10.27 5.37 3.06
C VAL A 100 8.88 4.88 3.38
N ASP A 101 8.66 3.57 3.36
CA ASP A 101 7.34 3.00 3.64
C ASP A 101 7.42 1.54 4.16
N LYS A 102 6.28 1.03 4.62
CA LYS A 102 6.08 -0.33 5.11
C LYS A 102 4.62 -0.77 4.95
N ILE A 103 4.42 -1.88 4.24
CA ILE A 103 3.12 -2.55 4.09
C ILE A 103 3.16 -3.88 4.83
N SER A 104 2.04 -4.28 5.44
CA SER A 104 1.91 -5.58 6.10
C SER A 104 0.59 -6.23 5.77
N TYR A 105 0.62 -7.52 5.48
CA TYR A 105 -0.56 -8.35 5.24
C TYR A 105 -0.51 -9.57 6.15
N THR A 106 -1.62 -9.88 6.81
CA THR A 106 -1.72 -11.01 7.74
C THR A 106 -2.90 -11.89 7.32
N ASP A 107 -2.66 -13.18 7.16
CA ASP A 107 -3.68 -14.15 6.81
C ASP A 107 -3.33 -15.56 7.32
N ASP A 108 -4.28 -16.46 7.22
CA ASP A 108 -4.13 -17.86 7.60
C ASP A 108 -3.65 -18.70 6.41
N ILE A 109 -2.67 -19.58 6.61
CA ILE A 109 -2.15 -20.52 5.60
C ILE A 109 -2.26 -21.97 6.06
N TYR A 110 -2.19 -22.91 5.12
CA TYR A 110 -2.23 -24.35 5.38
C TYR A 110 -1.42 -25.15 4.36
N SER A 111 -0.71 -26.20 4.79
CA SER A 111 0.26 -26.99 3.99
C SER A 111 -0.24 -27.66 2.69
N ASP A 112 -1.55 -27.72 2.45
CA ASP A 112 -2.13 -28.29 1.22
C ASP A 112 -3.00 -27.30 0.42
N GLU A 113 -2.98 -26.03 0.81
CA GLU A 113 -3.64 -24.93 0.12
C GLU A 113 -2.62 -24.10 -0.67
N TYR A 114 -3.11 -23.43 -1.71
CA TYR A 114 -2.30 -22.47 -2.45
C TYR A 114 -2.86 -21.11 -2.12
N ASP A 115 -2.07 -20.32 -1.41
CA ASP A 115 -2.40 -18.98 -0.99
C ASP A 115 -1.87 -17.97 -2.02
N TYR A 116 -2.64 -16.92 -2.24
CA TYR A 116 -2.30 -15.89 -3.23
C TYR A 116 -2.40 -14.53 -2.56
N PHE A 117 -1.24 -14.01 -2.15
CA PHE A 117 -1.15 -12.71 -1.52
C PHE A 117 -0.59 -11.71 -2.52
N PHE A 118 -1.07 -10.47 -2.42
CA PHE A 118 -0.70 -9.37 -3.30
C PHE A 118 -0.41 -8.12 -2.47
N MET A 119 0.69 -7.44 -2.79
CA MET A 119 1.01 -6.11 -2.28
C MET A 119 1.55 -5.24 -3.41
N ASP A 120 1.25 -3.96 -3.36
CA ASP A 120 1.73 -2.96 -4.30
C ASP A 120 2.14 -1.66 -3.61
N TRP A 121 3.00 -0.89 -4.27
CA TRP A 121 3.51 0.37 -3.75
C TRP A 121 3.92 1.34 -4.86
N THR A 122 3.55 2.60 -4.70
CA THR A 122 3.84 3.71 -5.62
C THR A 122 4.59 4.82 -4.88
N PRO A 123 5.66 5.42 -5.45
CA PRO A 123 6.48 6.39 -4.75
C PRO A 123 5.86 7.80 -4.76
N GLU A 124 6.14 8.58 -3.72
CA GLU A 124 5.83 10.02 -3.68
C GLU A 124 6.89 10.89 -4.40
N TYR A 125 8.00 10.30 -4.85
CA TYR A 125 9.05 10.99 -5.59
C TYR A 125 9.82 10.03 -6.51
N ASN A 126 10.29 10.54 -7.66
CA ASN A 126 11.05 9.72 -8.60
C ASN A 126 12.38 9.30 -7.97
N GLY A 127 12.73 8.03 -8.14
CA GLY A 127 13.91 7.50 -7.50
C GLY A 127 14.17 6.05 -7.83
N THR A 128 15.04 5.47 -7.02
CA THR A 128 15.37 4.06 -7.06
C THR A 128 15.15 3.51 -5.65
N PHE A 129 14.48 2.38 -5.57
CA PHE A 129 14.01 1.81 -4.31
C PHE A 129 14.43 0.35 -4.17
N ASP A 130 14.70 -0.03 -2.93
CA ASP A 130 14.98 -1.40 -2.51
C ASP A 130 13.80 -1.92 -1.68
N PHE A 131 13.33 -3.12 -1.99
CA PHE A 131 12.19 -3.76 -1.36
C PHE A 131 12.65 -5.02 -0.63
N TYR A 132 12.15 -5.20 0.59
CA TYR A 132 12.40 -6.37 1.44
C TYR A 132 11.05 -6.96 1.82
N LEU A 133 10.79 -8.18 1.37
CA LEU A 133 9.62 -8.95 1.76
C LEU A 133 10.03 -9.93 2.86
N ASP A 134 9.46 -9.79 4.05
CA ASP A 134 9.72 -10.66 5.21
C ASP A 134 8.46 -11.43 5.59
N LEU A 135 8.59 -12.71 5.96
CA LEU A 135 7.53 -13.55 6.52
C LEU A 135 7.74 -13.74 8.03
N TYR A 136 6.64 -13.66 8.78
CA TYR A 136 6.63 -13.95 10.20
C TYR A 136 5.49 -14.89 10.58
N ASP A 137 5.71 -15.74 11.59
CA ASP A 137 4.69 -16.60 12.18
C ASP A 137 3.77 -15.84 13.18
N GLU A 138 2.82 -16.56 13.79
CA GLU A 138 1.89 -16.01 14.79
C GLU A 138 2.57 -15.58 16.11
N GLU A 139 3.76 -16.10 16.38
CA GLU A 139 4.60 -15.73 17.52
C GLU A 139 5.54 -14.55 17.20
N ASN A 140 5.52 -14.05 15.96
CA ASN A 140 6.40 -13.02 15.37
C ASN A 140 7.87 -13.45 15.25
N HIS A 141 8.13 -14.75 15.10
CA HIS A 141 9.42 -15.24 14.61
C HIS A 141 9.54 -14.94 13.12
N HIS A 142 10.75 -14.60 12.69
CA HIS A 142 11.04 -14.39 11.27
C HIS A 142 11.29 -15.75 10.64
N GLU A 143 10.64 -16.01 9.51
CA GLU A 143 10.61 -17.35 8.90
C GLU A 143 11.30 -17.36 7.52
N ASP A 144 11.06 -16.34 6.69
CA ASP A 144 11.65 -16.25 5.35
C ASP A 144 11.77 -14.79 4.87
N SER A 145 12.61 -14.54 3.87
CA SER A 145 12.73 -13.22 3.23
C SER A 145 13.19 -13.24 1.78
N GLU A 146 12.76 -12.24 1.00
CA GLU A 146 13.20 -12.00 -0.37
C GLU A 146 13.51 -10.51 -0.60
N GLN A 147 14.47 -10.22 -1.48
CA GLN A 147 15.02 -8.87 -1.66
C GLN A 147 15.03 -8.44 -3.13
N PHE A 148 14.54 -7.23 -3.39
CA PHE A 148 14.53 -6.63 -4.73
C PHE A 148 15.25 -5.29 -4.69
N PHE A 149 16.33 -5.17 -5.47
CA PHE A 149 17.21 -4.01 -5.42
C PHE A 149 17.11 -3.16 -6.68
N ASP A 150 17.43 -1.89 -6.51
CA ASP A 150 17.62 -0.93 -7.59
C ASP A 150 16.41 -0.80 -8.53
N ILE A 151 15.18 -0.83 -7.99
CA ILE A 151 13.96 -0.68 -8.78
C ILE A 151 13.71 0.81 -9.05
N GLU A 152 13.80 1.20 -10.32
CA GLU A 152 13.52 2.58 -10.74
C GLU A 152 12.01 2.79 -10.88
N LEU A 153 11.48 3.73 -10.11
CA LEU A 153 10.08 4.15 -10.14
C LEU A 153 9.98 5.67 -10.23
N HIS A 154 8.94 6.14 -10.91
CA HIS A 154 8.59 7.54 -11.04
C HIS A 154 7.28 7.80 -10.31
N VAL A 155 7.06 9.04 -9.89
CA VAL A 155 5.71 9.41 -9.45
C VAL A 155 4.84 9.38 -10.69
N LEU A 156 3.63 8.81 -10.55
CA LEU A 156 2.55 8.97 -11.50
C LEU A 156 2.56 10.41 -12.02
N SER A 157 2.80 10.56 -13.31
CA SER A 157 2.83 11.89 -13.89
C SER A 157 1.42 12.47 -13.82
N GLU A 158 1.32 13.77 -13.55
CA GLU A 158 0.04 14.50 -13.75
C GLU A 158 -0.41 14.46 -15.23
N GLU A 159 0.38 13.87 -16.14
CA GLU A 159 0.19 13.82 -17.59
C GLU A 159 0.23 12.38 -18.15
N GLY A 160 -0.50 11.44 -17.54
CA GLY A 160 -0.53 10.08 -18.09
C GLY A 160 -1.90 9.41 -18.16
N HIS A 161 -2.84 9.76 -17.30
CA HIS A 161 -4.24 9.38 -17.51
C HIS A 161 -5.11 10.58 -17.12
N ASP A 162 -5.52 11.35 -18.13
CA ASP A 162 -6.65 12.28 -18.03
C ASP A 162 -7.90 11.37 -17.93
N GLU A 163 -7.99 10.57 -16.87
CA GLU A 163 -9.20 9.84 -16.52
C GLU A 163 -10.17 10.91 -16.12
N ASN A 164 -10.95 11.33 -17.10
CA ASN A 164 -11.88 12.39 -16.84
C ASN A 164 -13.01 11.75 -16.05
N GLU A 165 -13.28 12.20 -14.83
CA GLU A 165 -14.61 12.02 -14.28
C GLU A 165 -15.49 13.18 -14.74
N TRP A 166 -16.64 12.86 -15.32
CA TRP A 166 -17.59 13.87 -15.76
C TRP A 166 -19.01 13.50 -15.37
N PHE A 167 -19.89 14.49 -15.34
CA PHE A 167 -21.33 14.25 -15.34
C PHE A 167 -21.77 14.07 -16.79
N GLU A 168 -22.19 12.85 -17.16
CA GLU A 168 -22.71 12.56 -18.52
C GLU A 168 -24.09 13.18 -18.72
N ASP A 169 -24.90 13.20 -17.66
CA ASP A 169 -26.20 13.87 -17.64
C ASP A 169 -26.53 14.32 -16.21
N GLU A 170 -27.29 15.40 -16.12
CA GLU A 170 -27.71 16.00 -14.87
C GLU A 170 -29.10 16.65 -14.98
N ASN A 171 -29.90 16.51 -13.94
CA ASN A 171 -31.15 17.24 -13.81
C ASN A 171 -31.44 17.61 -12.36
N PHE A 172 -32.28 18.63 -12.19
CA PHE A 172 -32.61 19.17 -10.88
C PHE A 172 -34.12 19.30 -10.75
N GLU A 173 -34.62 18.91 -9.59
CA GLU A 173 -36.01 19.10 -9.20
C GLU A 173 -36.10 19.90 -7.92
N SER A 174 -37.14 20.72 -7.80
CA SER A 174 -37.40 21.46 -6.57
C SER A 174 -38.90 21.64 -6.34
N SER A 175 -39.33 21.51 -5.10
CA SER A 175 -40.70 21.81 -4.69
C SER A 175 -40.74 22.32 -3.26
N GLU A 176 -41.39 23.46 -3.06
CA GLU A 176 -41.54 24.11 -1.76
C GLU A 176 -40.20 24.31 -1.02
N ASN A 177 -39.90 23.45 -0.05
CA ASN A 177 -38.69 23.48 0.77
C ASN A 177 -37.69 22.37 0.41
N TRP A 178 -37.92 21.62 -0.66
CA TRP A 178 -37.11 20.47 -1.07
C TRP A 178 -36.44 20.74 -2.42
N PHE A 179 -35.18 20.35 -2.52
CA PHE A 179 -34.36 20.34 -3.72
C PHE A 179 -33.75 18.94 -3.88
N GLN A 180 -33.67 18.46 -5.12
CA GLN A 180 -32.98 17.23 -5.47
C GLN A 180 -32.10 17.46 -6.69
N ALA A 181 -30.85 17.02 -6.60
CA ALA A 181 -29.97 16.88 -7.75
C ALA A 181 -29.91 15.40 -8.15
N ASN A 182 -30.12 15.13 -9.44
CA ASN A 182 -29.91 13.83 -10.04
C ASN A 182 -28.77 13.94 -11.05
N TYR A 183 -27.82 13.02 -10.99
CA TYR A 183 -26.63 13.08 -11.82
C TYR A 183 -26.15 11.66 -12.18
N LEU A 184 -25.53 11.57 -13.36
CA LEU A 184 -24.91 10.36 -13.91
C LEU A 184 -23.40 10.59 -13.99
N PRO A 185 -22.63 10.23 -12.93
CA PRO A 185 -21.19 10.34 -12.94
C PRO A 185 -20.60 9.22 -13.81
N MET A 186 -19.61 9.57 -14.64
CA MET A 186 -18.89 8.65 -15.51
C MET A 186 -17.39 8.81 -15.35
N THR A 187 -16.65 7.76 -15.69
CA THR A 187 -15.20 7.72 -15.84
C THR A 187 -14.87 6.93 -17.10
N ASP A 188 -13.72 7.17 -17.71
CA ASP A 188 -13.14 6.30 -18.73
C ASP A 188 -12.13 5.29 -18.19
N CYS A 189 -11.89 5.26 -16.86
CA CYS A 189 -11.05 4.23 -16.22
C CYS A 189 -11.62 2.83 -16.43
N ASP A 190 -10.73 1.87 -16.74
CA ASP A 190 -11.01 0.43 -16.64
C ASP A 190 -10.77 -0.11 -15.22
N CYS A 191 -10.90 0.77 -14.21
CA CYS A 191 -10.71 0.53 -12.79
C CYS A 191 -11.88 1.14 -12.00
N TRP A 192 -11.98 0.78 -10.72
CA TRP A 192 -12.95 1.39 -9.81
C TRP A 192 -12.40 2.71 -9.27
N VAL A 193 -13.02 3.82 -9.68
CA VAL A 193 -12.65 5.15 -9.22
C VAL A 193 -13.55 5.56 -8.06
N LYS A 194 -12.94 6.04 -6.98
CA LYS A 194 -13.66 6.56 -5.82
C LYS A 194 -13.90 8.06 -5.98
N ILE A 195 -15.16 8.48 -5.93
CA ILE A 195 -15.55 9.89 -6.09
C ILE A 195 -16.39 10.43 -4.93
N TRP A 196 -16.38 11.75 -4.78
CA TRP A 196 -17.27 12.52 -3.92
C TRP A 196 -17.99 13.59 -4.72
N VAL A 197 -19.33 13.63 -4.59
CA VAL A 197 -20.15 14.70 -5.17
C VAL A 197 -20.66 15.60 -4.05
N TYR A 198 -20.24 16.86 -4.06
CA TYR A 198 -20.64 17.88 -3.10
C TYR A 198 -21.69 18.80 -3.70
N ILE A 199 -22.67 19.20 -2.88
CA ILE A 199 -23.62 20.26 -3.21
C ILE A 199 -23.51 21.35 -2.14
N ASP A 200 -22.89 22.45 -2.53
CA ASP A 200 -22.78 23.64 -1.69
C ASP A 200 -24.01 24.52 -1.85
N VAL A 201 -24.62 24.89 -0.72
CA VAL A 201 -25.85 25.68 -0.66
C VAL A 201 -25.56 27.07 -0.14
N TYR A 202 -26.00 28.09 -0.88
CA TYR A 202 -25.81 29.49 -0.54
C TYR A 202 -27.16 30.19 -0.34
N TYR A 203 -27.19 31.12 0.60
CA TYR A 203 -28.35 31.96 0.89
C TYR A 203 -27.89 33.41 1.05
N ASP A 204 -28.44 34.32 0.26
CA ASP A 204 -28.05 35.74 0.21
C ASP A 204 -26.53 35.96 -0.01
N GLY A 205 -25.89 35.03 -0.74
CA GLY A 205 -24.46 35.07 -1.05
C GLY A 205 -23.54 34.42 -0.02
N ASP A 206 -24.06 34.00 1.14
CA ASP A 206 -23.28 33.28 2.15
C ASP A 206 -23.51 31.77 2.02
N LYS A 207 -22.44 30.97 2.14
CA LYS A 207 -22.54 29.50 2.18
C LYS A 207 -23.21 29.08 3.49
N VAL A 208 -24.35 28.42 3.41
CA VAL A 208 -25.16 28.00 4.55
C VAL A 208 -25.16 26.51 4.81
N ASP A 209 -24.85 25.70 3.79
CA ASP A 209 -24.82 24.25 3.93
C ASP A 209 -23.90 23.59 2.88
N THR A 210 -23.54 22.33 3.13
CA THR A 210 -22.93 21.42 2.16
C THR A 210 -23.47 20.01 2.43
N ILE A 211 -24.00 19.36 1.40
CA ILE A 211 -24.25 17.92 1.42
C ILE A 211 -23.25 17.22 0.50
N SER A 212 -22.98 15.94 0.78
CA SER A 212 -22.00 15.16 0.03
C SER A 212 -22.35 13.69 0.01
N GLU A 213 -22.05 13.03 -1.10
CA GLU A 213 -22.16 11.57 -1.25
C GLU A 213 -20.83 11.01 -1.77
N GLU A 214 -20.41 9.88 -1.21
CA GLU A 214 -19.26 9.10 -1.65
C GLU A 214 -19.77 7.90 -2.47
N MET A 215 -19.13 7.61 -3.60
CA MET A 215 -19.47 6.44 -4.43
C MET A 215 -18.24 5.93 -5.19
N TYR A 216 -18.39 4.73 -5.76
CA TYR A 216 -17.43 4.14 -6.69
C TYR A 216 -18.06 4.08 -8.07
N ILE A 217 -17.33 4.48 -9.09
CA ILE A 217 -17.74 4.43 -10.49
C ILE A 217 -16.75 3.61 -11.30
N HIS A 218 -17.22 3.02 -12.40
CA HIS A 218 -16.43 2.27 -13.35
C HIS A 218 -16.93 2.61 -14.76
N ARG A 219 -16.07 2.56 -15.78
CA ARG A 219 -16.45 2.88 -17.16
C ARG A 219 -17.66 2.10 -17.71
N ASP A 220 -17.91 0.92 -17.16
CA ASP A 220 -18.99 0.01 -17.60
C ASP A 220 -20.28 0.17 -16.78
N ASP A 221 -20.29 1.04 -15.75
CA ASP A 221 -21.42 1.26 -14.85
C ASP A 221 -22.14 2.58 -15.17
N GLU A 222 -23.36 2.49 -15.71
CA GLU A 222 -24.21 3.63 -16.05
C GLU A 222 -25.31 3.87 -14.99
N ASP A 223 -24.91 4.12 -13.74
CA ASP A 223 -25.84 4.28 -12.61
C ASP A 223 -26.17 5.74 -12.28
N TRP A 224 -27.47 6.02 -12.11
CA TRP A 224 -27.96 7.33 -11.70
C TRP A 224 -27.96 7.47 -10.17
N TYR A 225 -27.52 8.63 -9.69
CA TYR A 225 -27.52 8.98 -8.27
C TYR A 225 -28.38 10.22 -8.01
N SER A 226 -28.83 10.37 -6.76
CA SER A 226 -29.68 11.48 -6.34
C SER A 226 -29.34 11.96 -4.92
N GLN A 227 -29.18 13.26 -4.73
CA GLN A 227 -29.00 13.89 -3.41
C GLN A 227 -30.14 14.87 -3.10
N ASP A 228 -30.70 14.78 -1.90
CA ASP A 228 -31.81 15.62 -1.43
C ASP A 228 -31.33 16.68 -0.42
N TRP A 229 -31.83 17.91 -0.56
CA TRP A 229 -31.65 18.99 0.40
C TRP A 229 -32.99 19.61 0.82
N TYR A 230 -33.08 20.05 2.08
CA TYR A 230 -34.29 20.66 2.64
C TYR A 230 -34.01 22.03 3.29
N ALA A 231 -34.71 23.05 2.82
CA ALA A 231 -34.63 24.39 3.37
C ALA A 231 -35.20 24.48 4.78
N SER A 232 -34.42 25.09 5.68
CA SER A 232 -34.84 25.42 7.05
C SER A 232 -35.51 26.79 7.16
N GLU A 233 -35.31 27.66 6.17
CA GLU A 233 -35.86 29.02 6.12
C GLU A 233 -36.52 29.31 4.76
N THR A 234 -37.37 30.34 4.71
CA THR A 234 -38.03 30.76 3.47
C THR A 234 -37.14 31.74 2.70
N GLY A 235 -36.79 31.41 1.47
CA GLY A 235 -36.17 32.34 0.54
C GLY A 235 -35.63 31.66 -0.71
N TYR A 236 -34.68 32.32 -1.37
CA TYR A 236 -34.01 31.81 -2.58
C TYR A 236 -32.61 31.33 -2.21
N TYR A 237 -32.27 30.13 -2.69
CA TYR A 237 -31.00 29.48 -2.46
C TYR A 237 -30.30 29.25 -3.80
N ASP A 238 -28.98 29.38 -3.81
CA ASP A 238 -28.14 28.98 -4.94
C ASP A 238 -27.43 27.67 -4.59
N PHE A 239 -27.32 26.76 -5.56
CA PHE A 239 -26.70 25.44 -5.39
C PHE A 239 -25.53 25.30 -6.37
N TYR A 240 -24.40 24.79 -5.87
CA TYR A 240 -23.24 24.47 -6.67
C TYR A 240 -22.89 23.00 -6.48
N VAL A 241 -22.94 22.23 -7.56
CA VAL A 241 -22.60 20.81 -7.57
C VAL A 241 -21.18 20.68 -8.11
N VAL A 242 -20.33 19.95 -7.39
CA VAL A 242 -18.93 19.71 -7.76
C VAL A 242 -18.59 18.25 -7.47
N MET A 243 -17.79 17.63 -8.32
CA MET A 243 -17.29 16.27 -8.15
C MET A 243 -15.77 16.30 -7.94
N PHE A 244 -15.27 15.39 -7.11
CA PHE A 244 -13.84 15.16 -6.94
C PHE A 244 -13.55 13.66 -6.88
N ASN A 245 -12.43 13.22 -7.43
CA ASN A 245 -11.87 11.90 -7.18
C ASN A 245 -10.93 11.92 -5.95
N ASP A 246 -10.30 10.80 -5.63
CA ASP A 246 -9.40 10.61 -4.47
C ASP A 246 -8.05 11.32 -4.63
N GLU A 247 -7.69 11.66 -5.86
CA GLU A 247 -6.56 12.53 -6.19
C GLU A 247 -6.89 14.03 -6.02
N GLY A 248 -8.18 14.36 -5.81
CA GLY A 248 -8.66 15.73 -5.68
C GLY A 248 -8.87 16.45 -7.03
N ASN A 249 -8.81 15.71 -8.14
CA ASN A 249 -9.16 16.18 -9.47
C ASN A 249 -10.69 16.17 -9.63
N GLY A 250 -11.23 17.09 -10.43
CA GLY A 250 -12.68 17.20 -10.60
C GLY A 250 -13.14 18.27 -11.61
N PRO A 251 -14.31 18.08 -12.25
CA PRO A 251 -14.92 19.05 -13.18
C PRO A 251 -15.62 20.24 -12.49
#